data_AF-A0A950MQV9-F1
#
_entry.id   AF-A0A950MQV9-F1
#
_cell.length_a   1.000
_cell.length_b   1.000
_cell.length_c   1.000
_cell.angle_alpha   90.00
_cell.angle_beta   90.00
_cell.angle_gamma   90.00
#
_symmetry.space_group_name_H-M   'P 1'
#
loop_
_entity.id
_entity.type
_entity.pdbx_description
1 polymer ?
#
loop_
_entity_poly.entity_id
_entity_poly.type
_entity_poly.pdbx_seq_one_letter_code
_entity_poly.pdbx_strand_id
1 'polypeptide(L)'
;MRIWQWIAAVIIGGGLCGAACAQQNSGTTAPKTQQASPDSQDKPGTEEQQPSNPNAKVIFSRSDEDESPAKSDATQAGAQKVTVKVTDQERAAITFTAYEFEVHLAPREHTLAVRVRLDLRNDGDQSLPVVPLQISSSLHWEGISLGEKRLPMAVAKLNSDTDHTGQLNEAAIELPTPLAPKST
;
A
#
# COMPACT_ATOMS: atom_id res chain seq x y z
N MET A 1 37.02 -4.71 -25.03
CA MET A 1 37.60 -3.46 -24.49
C MET A 1 37.10 -2.30 -25.32
N ARG A 2 36.06 -1.61 -24.86
CA ARG A 2 35.57 -0.35 -25.46
C ARG A 2 35.11 0.54 -24.30
N ILE A 3 35.84 1.63 -24.15
CA ILE A 3 35.79 2.61 -23.07
C ILE A 3 34.88 3.74 -23.56
N TRP A 4 33.79 4.03 -22.86
CA TRP A 4 33.01 5.25 -23.06
C TRP A 4 33.06 6.07 -21.77
N GLN A 5 33.83 7.16 -21.83
CA GLN A 5 33.81 8.24 -20.85
C GLN A 5 32.60 9.11 -21.12
N TRP A 6 31.85 9.46 -20.08
CA TRP A 6 31.07 10.68 -20.06
C TRP A 6 31.38 11.47 -18.79
N ILE A 7 31.41 12.77 -19.02
CA ILE A 7 32.00 13.85 -18.22
C ILE A 7 31.06 14.24 -17.07
N ALA A 8 31.67 14.63 -15.96
CA ALA A 8 31.05 15.16 -14.75
C ALA A 8 30.38 16.52 -14.96
N ALA A 9 29.30 16.78 -14.20
CA ALA A 9 28.92 18.13 -13.82
C ALA A 9 28.51 18.15 -12.35
N VAL A 10 29.37 18.79 -11.55
CA VAL A 10 29.17 19.16 -10.15
C VAL A 10 28.47 20.52 -10.13
N ILE A 11 27.42 20.67 -9.33
CA ILE A 11 26.97 21.99 -8.86
C ILE A 11 27.01 22.00 -7.33
N ILE A 12 27.81 22.93 -6.82
CA ILE A 12 27.99 23.29 -5.41
C ILE A 12 27.32 24.64 -5.19
N GLY A 13 26.63 24.77 -4.05
CA GLY A 13 26.21 26.04 -3.45
C GLY A 13 25.02 25.76 -2.52
N GLY A 14 25.08 25.86 -1.19
CA GLY A 14 25.93 26.66 -0.32
C GLY A 14 25.11 27.84 0.21
N GLY A 15 24.80 27.86 1.51
CA GLY A 15 24.26 29.07 2.16
C GLY A 15 23.37 28.84 3.37
N LEU A 16 23.96 28.97 4.56
CA LEU A 16 23.34 29.07 5.88
C LEU A 16 22.64 30.42 6.12
N CYS A 17 21.58 30.40 6.94
CA CYS A 17 21.13 31.46 7.87
C CYS A 17 20.18 30.75 8.87
N GLY A 18 20.23 30.87 10.20
CA GLY A 18 20.90 31.82 11.08
C GLY A 18 19.89 32.55 11.97
N ALA A 19 19.88 32.23 13.28
CA ALA A 19 19.27 32.95 14.43
C ALA A 19 17.72 32.98 14.53
N ALA A 20 17.04 33.05 15.69
CA ALA A 20 17.42 33.55 17.03
C ALA A 20 16.44 33.07 18.13
N CYS A 21 16.94 33.04 19.39
CA CYS A 21 16.35 33.37 20.70
C CYS A 21 14.92 32.90 21.07
N ALA A 22 14.70 32.05 22.09
CA ALA A 22 14.83 32.24 23.56
C ALA A 22 13.66 32.96 24.26
N GLN A 23 13.38 32.50 25.50
CA GLN A 23 12.64 33.12 26.62
C GLN A 23 11.13 32.77 26.73
N GLN A 24 10.60 32.02 27.72
CA GLN A 24 10.76 31.88 29.18
C GLN A 24 9.80 32.78 30.01
N ASN A 25 9.02 32.09 30.84
CA ASN A 25 8.38 32.45 32.13
C ASN A 25 7.12 33.35 32.23
N SER A 26 6.06 32.70 32.72
CA SER A 26 5.37 32.91 34.03
C SER A 26 4.87 34.30 34.45
N GLY A 27 3.56 34.38 34.75
CA GLY A 27 2.98 35.48 35.54
C GLY A 27 1.45 35.49 35.67
N THR A 28 0.97 34.83 36.73
CA THR A 28 -0.37 34.72 37.35
C THR A 28 -1.25 35.99 37.44
N THR A 29 -2.58 35.87 37.26
CA THR A 29 -3.64 36.10 38.30
C THR A 29 -5.07 35.94 37.75
N ALA A 30 -5.88 35.12 38.44
CA ALA A 30 -7.33 34.97 38.30
C ALA A 30 -8.08 35.88 39.31
N PRO A 31 -9.44 35.95 39.30
CA PRO A 31 -10.17 34.97 40.12
C PRO A 31 -11.60 34.55 39.67
N LYS A 32 -11.95 33.31 40.09
CA LYS A 32 -13.24 32.77 40.57
C LYS A 32 -14.42 32.62 39.56
N THR A 33 -15.20 31.52 39.56
CA THR A 33 -15.65 30.71 40.72
C THR A 33 -16.17 29.31 40.31
N GLN A 34 -15.90 28.32 41.18
CA GLN A 34 -16.69 27.11 41.58
C GLN A 34 -17.02 26.06 40.50
N GLN A 35 -16.86 24.74 40.73
CA GLN A 35 -17.29 23.99 41.92
C GLN A 35 -16.57 22.63 42.03
N ALA A 36 -16.51 22.10 43.26
CA ALA A 36 -15.69 20.98 43.74
C ALA A 36 -16.13 19.57 43.31
N SER A 37 -15.14 18.67 43.20
CA SER A 37 -15.28 17.19 43.28
C SER A 37 -15.33 16.72 44.75
N PRO A 38 -15.65 15.44 45.04
CA PRO A 38 -14.54 14.49 45.13
C PRO A 38 -14.82 13.06 44.62
N ASP A 39 -13.72 12.43 44.22
CA ASP A 39 -13.40 11.00 44.20
C ASP A 39 -14.34 9.98 43.56
N SER A 40 -13.83 9.32 42.52
CA SER A 40 -13.35 7.93 42.67
C SER A 40 -12.43 7.52 41.52
N GLN A 41 -11.24 7.03 41.88
CA GLN A 41 -10.47 6.08 41.08
C GLN A 41 -11.26 4.75 41.03
N ASP A 42 -11.46 4.15 39.86
CA ASP A 42 -10.72 2.96 39.40
C ASP A 42 -11.20 2.53 37.98
N LYS A 43 -10.34 1.82 37.26
CA LYS A 43 -10.45 1.39 35.84
C LYS A 43 -11.37 0.13 35.68
N PRO A 44 -11.44 -0.55 34.51
CA PRO A 44 -12.01 -0.25 33.18
C PRO A 44 -13.28 -1.09 32.87
N GLY A 45 -14.14 -0.64 31.94
CA GLY A 45 -15.21 -1.48 31.38
C GLY A 45 -15.68 -0.97 30.02
N THR A 46 -15.48 -1.80 29.00
CA THR A 46 -15.98 -1.63 27.62
C THR A 46 -17.51 -1.56 27.63
N GLU A 47 -18.08 -0.41 27.27
CA GLU A 47 -19.51 -0.30 26.94
C GLU A 47 -19.67 -0.05 25.45
N GLU A 48 -19.71 -1.14 24.69
CA GLU A 48 -20.48 -1.18 23.46
C GLU A 48 -21.96 -1.03 23.86
N GLN A 49 -22.55 0.12 23.54
CA GLN A 49 -23.97 0.37 23.76
C GLN A 49 -24.81 -0.55 22.87
N GLN A 50 -25.13 -1.74 23.38
CA GLN A 50 -26.16 -2.61 22.83
C GLN A 50 -27.53 -1.97 23.10
N PRO A 51 -28.39 -1.77 22.08
CA PRO A 51 -29.72 -1.23 22.31
C PRO A 51 -30.54 -2.20 23.18
N SER A 52 -30.91 -1.75 24.39
CA SER A 52 -31.68 -2.50 25.38
C SER A 52 -33.18 -2.54 25.06
N ASN A 53 -33.54 -2.86 23.81
CA ASN A 53 -34.94 -3.08 23.46
C ASN A 53 -35.29 -4.57 23.60
N PRO A 54 -36.11 -4.97 24.60
CA PRO A 54 -36.50 -6.38 24.80
C PRO A 54 -37.35 -6.96 23.66
N ASN A 55 -37.76 -6.15 22.67
CA ASN A 55 -38.52 -6.57 21.49
C ASN A 55 -37.71 -6.50 20.17
N ALA A 56 -36.42 -6.17 20.21
CA ALA A 56 -35.60 -6.15 19.01
C ALA A 56 -35.21 -7.58 18.60
N LYS A 57 -35.79 -8.07 17.50
CA LYS A 57 -35.35 -9.32 16.86
C LYS A 57 -34.23 -8.99 15.88
N VAL A 58 -33.01 -9.40 16.22
CA VAL A 58 -31.87 -9.35 15.30
C VAL A 58 -32.12 -10.37 14.19
N ILE A 59 -32.32 -9.91 12.96
CA ILE A 59 -32.61 -10.77 11.80
C ILE A 59 -31.37 -11.03 10.93
N PHE A 60 -30.24 -10.40 11.24
CA PHE A 60 -28.96 -10.67 10.59
C PHE A 60 -27.83 -10.59 11.62
N SER A 61 -27.12 -11.70 11.80
CA SER A 61 -25.81 -11.76 12.46
C SER A 61 -24.85 -12.34 11.44
N ARG A 62 -23.73 -11.66 11.18
CA ARG A 62 -22.63 -12.24 10.40
C ARG A 62 -21.53 -12.64 11.38
N SER A 63 -21.24 -13.93 11.43
CA SER A 63 -20.00 -14.45 12.01
C SER A 63 -19.00 -14.56 10.86
N ASP A 64 -17.81 -13.98 10.98
CA ASP A 64 -16.73 -14.06 9.99
C ASP A 64 -16.06 -15.45 9.98
N GLU A 65 -16.85 -16.51 9.89
CA GLU A 65 -16.37 -17.90 9.86
C GLU A 65 -17.01 -18.64 8.68
N ASP A 66 -16.63 -18.23 7.46
CA ASP A 66 -16.83 -19.01 6.24
C ASP A 66 -15.47 -19.23 5.55
N GLU A 67 -14.51 -19.81 6.29
CA GLU A 67 -13.41 -20.53 5.66
C GLU A 67 -13.87 -21.96 5.38
N SER A 68 -14.41 -22.19 4.19
CA SER A 68 -14.64 -23.54 3.68
C SER A 68 -13.29 -24.26 3.48
N PRO A 69 -13.11 -25.52 3.94
CA PRO A 69 -11.86 -26.23 3.73
C PRO A 69 -11.64 -26.50 2.24
N ALA A 70 -10.52 -26.00 1.72
CA ALA A 70 -10.11 -26.19 0.34
C ALA A 70 -9.98 -27.68 -0.01
N LYS A 71 -10.76 -28.15 -1.00
CA LYS A 71 -10.45 -29.38 -1.72
C LYS A 71 -9.14 -29.17 -2.49
N SER A 72 -8.20 -30.07 -2.24
CA SER A 72 -6.92 -30.13 -2.94
C SER A 72 -7.13 -30.62 -4.37
N ASP A 73 -7.09 -29.71 -5.34
CA ASP A 73 -6.78 -30.06 -6.72
C ASP A 73 -5.35 -29.64 -7.04
N ALA A 74 -4.52 -30.65 -7.21
CA ALA A 74 -3.15 -30.53 -7.66
C ALA A 74 -3.12 -30.13 -9.13
N THR A 75 -2.69 -28.90 -9.42
CA THR A 75 -1.67 -28.53 -10.43
C THR A 75 -1.43 -27.02 -10.31
N GLN A 76 -0.76 -26.60 -9.24
CA GLN A 76 -0.07 -25.31 -9.23
C GLN A 76 1.32 -25.54 -9.82
N ALA A 77 1.50 -25.14 -11.07
CA ALA A 77 2.83 -24.94 -11.62
C ALA A 77 3.51 -23.83 -10.81
N GLY A 78 4.29 -24.23 -9.80
CA GLY A 78 5.41 -23.50 -9.22
C GLY A 78 5.25 -22.01 -9.00
N ALA A 79 4.27 -21.58 -8.21
CA ALA A 79 4.40 -20.31 -7.49
C ALA A 79 5.43 -20.54 -6.37
N GLN A 80 6.72 -20.39 -6.68
CA GLN A 80 7.72 -20.22 -5.63
C GLN A 80 7.23 -19.09 -4.73
N LYS A 81 7.10 -19.36 -3.44
CA LYS A 81 6.78 -18.38 -2.42
C LYS A 81 8.00 -17.45 -2.27
N VAL A 82 8.22 -16.60 -3.25
CA VAL A 82 9.20 -15.53 -3.18
C VAL A 82 8.61 -14.51 -2.22
N THR A 83 9.12 -14.46 -0.99
CA THR A 83 8.72 -13.41 -0.05
C THR A 83 9.50 -12.15 -0.42
N VAL A 84 9.06 -11.47 -1.49
CA VAL A 84 9.58 -10.13 -1.82
C VAL A 84 8.95 -9.16 -0.82
N LYS A 85 9.75 -8.62 0.09
CA LYS A 85 9.28 -7.60 1.03
C LYS A 85 9.37 -6.24 0.36
N VAL A 86 8.22 -5.64 0.05
CA VAL A 86 8.11 -4.29 -0.50
C VAL A 86 7.90 -3.29 0.64
N THR A 87 8.73 -2.25 0.69
CA THR A 87 8.67 -1.14 1.63
C THR A 87 7.73 -0.01 1.17
N ASP A 88 7.29 0.84 2.09
CA ASP A 88 6.44 1.98 1.75
C ASP A 88 7.15 3.01 0.86
N GLN A 89 8.46 3.15 1.01
CA GLN A 89 9.27 4.01 0.14
C GLN A 89 9.26 3.49 -1.31
N GLU A 90 9.32 2.18 -1.53
CA GLU A 90 9.26 1.58 -2.87
C GLU A 90 7.86 1.74 -3.49
N ARG A 91 6.79 1.62 -2.69
CA ARG A 91 5.40 1.88 -3.14
C ARG A 91 5.22 3.33 -3.60
N ALA A 92 5.77 4.27 -2.83
CA ALA A 92 5.66 5.69 -3.10
C ALA A 92 6.58 6.18 -4.22
N ALA A 93 7.56 5.38 -4.65
CA ALA A 93 8.55 5.76 -5.65
C ALA A 93 8.01 5.70 -7.09
N ILE A 94 6.95 4.94 -7.37
CA ILE A 94 6.50 4.72 -8.75
C ILE A 94 5.54 5.81 -9.20
N THR A 95 5.77 6.33 -10.41
CA THR A 95 4.80 7.15 -11.13
C THR A 95 4.45 6.51 -12.47
N PHE A 96 3.17 6.31 -12.73
CA PHE A 96 2.66 5.87 -14.04
C PHE A 96 2.70 7.04 -15.00
N THR A 97 3.49 6.95 -16.08
CA THR A 97 3.64 8.02 -17.07
C THR A 97 2.78 7.79 -18.32
N ALA A 98 2.48 6.52 -18.64
CA ALA A 98 1.51 6.14 -19.65
C ALA A 98 0.91 4.77 -19.34
N TYR A 99 -0.28 4.52 -19.88
CA TYR A 99 -0.94 3.23 -19.79
C TYR A 99 -1.81 2.97 -21.01
N GLU A 100 -1.92 1.70 -21.38
CA GLU A 100 -2.84 1.21 -22.40
C GLU A 100 -3.50 -0.06 -21.88
N PHE A 101 -4.84 -0.10 -21.94
CA PHE A 101 -5.65 -1.21 -21.48
C PHE A 101 -6.35 -1.87 -22.65
N GLU A 102 -6.16 -3.17 -22.76
CA GLU A 102 -6.91 -4.04 -23.66
C GLU A 102 -7.86 -4.87 -22.79
N VAL A 103 -9.15 -4.55 -22.85
CA VAL A 103 -10.18 -5.21 -22.03
C VAL A 103 -11.04 -6.10 -22.92
N HIS A 104 -11.11 -7.37 -22.55
CA HIS A 104 -11.95 -8.37 -23.19
C HIS A 104 -13.09 -8.73 -22.25
N LEU A 105 -14.31 -8.49 -22.71
CA LEU A 105 -15.53 -8.84 -21.97
C LEU A 105 -16.23 -9.99 -22.68
N ALA A 106 -16.57 -11.02 -21.90
CA ALA A 106 -17.34 -12.18 -22.35
C ALA A 106 -18.58 -12.28 -21.44
N PRO A 107 -19.67 -11.51 -21.74
CA PRO A 107 -20.79 -11.37 -20.79
C PRO A 107 -21.58 -12.64 -20.56
N ARG A 108 -21.66 -13.54 -21.56
CA ARG A 108 -22.36 -14.82 -21.43
C ARG A 108 -21.63 -15.76 -20.46
N GLU A 109 -20.30 -15.64 -20.44
CA GLU A 109 -19.39 -16.41 -19.61
C GLU A 109 -19.06 -15.68 -18.30
N HIS A 110 -19.64 -14.49 -18.08
CA HIS A 110 -19.36 -13.61 -16.94
C HIS A 110 -17.86 -13.38 -16.70
N THR A 111 -17.06 -13.35 -17.77
CA THR A 111 -15.61 -13.29 -17.69
C THR A 111 -15.09 -11.95 -18.20
N LEU A 112 -14.06 -11.44 -17.53
CA LEU A 112 -13.33 -10.24 -17.88
C LEU A 112 -11.84 -10.59 -17.89
N ALA A 113 -11.16 -10.29 -18.99
CA ALA A 113 -9.72 -10.42 -19.11
C ALA A 113 -9.13 -9.07 -19.48
N VAL A 114 -8.00 -8.72 -18.87
CA VAL A 114 -7.30 -7.45 -19.12
C VAL A 114 -5.85 -7.72 -19.42
N ARG A 115 -5.35 -7.08 -20.48
CA ARG A 115 -3.93 -6.89 -20.71
C ARG A 115 -3.62 -5.40 -20.57
N VAL A 116 -2.55 -5.08 -19.85
CA VAL A 116 -2.13 -3.70 -19.63
C VAL A 116 -0.68 -3.54 -20.06
N ARG A 117 -0.40 -2.47 -20.80
CA ARG A 117 0.96 -1.95 -21.00
C ARG A 117 1.11 -0.70 -20.14
N LEU A 118 2.17 -0.66 -19.35
CA LEU A 118 2.44 0.42 -18.39
C LEU A 118 3.83 0.98 -18.67
N ASP A 119 3.92 2.30 -18.77
CA ASP A 119 5.20 3.01 -18.67
C ASP A 119 5.30 3.59 -17.26
N LEU A 120 6.38 3.23 -16.55
CA LEU A 120 6.58 3.53 -15.14
C LEU A 120 7.87 4.32 -14.99
N ARG A 121 7.86 5.41 -14.23
CA ARG A 121 9.07 6.12 -13.83
C ARG A 121 9.34 5.93 -12.34
N ASN A 122 10.59 5.68 -11.97
CA ASN A 122 11.01 5.77 -10.58
C ASN A 122 11.22 7.24 -10.21
N ASP A 123 10.33 7.81 -9.42
CA ASP A 123 10.43 9.17 -8.89
C ASP A 123 11.03 9.27 -7.49
N GLY A 124 11.34 8.13 -6.86
CA GLY A 124 12.10 8.07 -5.61
C GLY A 124 13.59 8.39 -5.79
N ASP A 125 14.27 8.57 -4.66
CA ASP A 125 15.69 8.96 -4.63
C ASP A 125 16.66 7.78 -4.70
N GLN A 126 16.15 6.55 -4.62
CA GLN A 126 16.95 5.32 -4.60
C GLN A 126 16.64 4.47 -5.83
N SER A 127 17.60 3.64 -6.23
CA SER A 127 17.37 2.66 -7.29
C SER A 127 16.34 1.63 -6.83
N LEU A 128 15.37 1.32 -7.69
CA LEU A 128 14.19 0.52 -7.35
C LEU A 128 14.33 -0.90 -7.91
N PRO A 129 14.63 -1.92 -7.08
CA PRO A 129 14.82 -3.30 -7.53
C PRO A 129 13.49 -4.04 -7.77
N VAL A 130 12.40 -3.57 -7.17
CA VAL A 130 11.09 -4.23 -7.19
C VAL A 130 10.02 -3.20 -7.54
N VAL A 131 9.11 -3.58 -8.44
CA VAL A 131 7.93 -2.77 -8.77
C VAL A 131 6.71 -3.38 -8.09
N PRO A 132 6.13 -2.74 -7.05
CA PRO A 132 4.82 -3.12 -6.55
C PRO A 132 3.69 -2.61 -7.44
N LEU A 133 2.85 -3.53 -7.93
CA LEU A 133 1.60 -3.18 -8.62
C LEU A 133 0.40 -3.68 -7.83
N GLN A 134 -0.52 -2.76 -7.52
CA GLN A 134 -1.68 -3.02 -6.69
C GLN A 134 -2.95 -3.00 -7.54
N ILE A 135 -3.82 -3.99 -7.35
CA ILE A 135 -5.14 -4.03 -7.98
C ILE A 135 -6.19 -4.34 -6.92
N SER A 136 -7.16 -3.44 -6.83
CA SER A 136 -8.44 -3.62 -6.15
C SER A 136 -9.39 -4.43 -7.04
N SER A 137 -9.18 -5.74 -7.12
CA SER A 137 -10.11 -6.65 -7.81
C SER A 137 -9.87 -8.10 -7.42
N SER A 138 -10.82 -8.95 -7.79
CA SER A 138 -10.66 -10.41 -7.76
C SER A 138 -9.94 -10.97 -9.00
N LEU A 139 -9.39 -10.13 -9.88
CA LEU A 139 -8.66 -10.61 -11.05
C LEU A 139 -7.41 -11.37 -10.62
N HIS A 140 -7.18 -12.50 -11.30
CA HIS A 140 -5.98 -13.27 -11.15
C HIS A 140 -4.86 -12.70 -12.02
N TRP A 141 -3.65 -12.71 -11.47
CA TRP A 141 -2.46 -12.36 -12.23
C TRP A 141 -2.06 -13.54 -13.10
N GLU A 142 -2.34 -13.44 -14.40
CA GLU A 142 -1.81 -14.40 -15.38
C GLU A 142 -0.30 -14.22 -15.51
N GLY A 143 0.14 -12.95 -15.63
CA GLY A 143 1.40 -12.44 -15.08
C GLY A 143 2.07 -11.35 -15.92
N ILE A 144 3.38 -11.12 -15.76
CA ILE A 144 4.03 -9.83 -16.10
C ILE A 144 5.32 -10.04 -16.90
N SER A 145 5.56 -9.17 -17.88
CA SER A 145 6.75 -9.16 -18.72
C SER A 145 7.32 -7.75 -18.84
N LEU A 146 8.65 -7.66 -18.98
CA LEU A 146 9.36 -6.45 -19.34
C LEU A 146 9.96 -6.65 -20.74
N GLY A 147 9.44 -5.91 -21.73
CA GLY A 147 9.63 -6.25 -23.13
C GLY A 147 9.13 -7.67 -23.42
N GLU A 148 9.98 -8.50 -24.02
CA GLU A 148 9.67 -9.90 -24.31
C GLU A 148 10.00 -10.87 -23.16
N LYS A 149 10.63 -10.38 -22.08
CA LYS A 149 11.08 -11.23 -20.98
C LYS A 149 10.02 -11.32 -19.89
N ARG A 150 9.55 -12.55 -19.64
CA ARG A 150 8.69 -12.85 -18.49
C ARG A 150 9.46 -12.64 -17.19
N LEU A 151 8.85 -11.94 -16.24
CA LEU A 151 9.44 -11.68 -14.93
C LEU A 151 8.79 -12.55 -13.84
N PRO A 152 9.58 -12.95 -12.81
CA PRO A 152 9.00 -13.52 -11.60
C PRO A 152 8.19 -12.46 -10.86
N MET A 153 7.11 -12.89 -10.20
CA MET A 153 6.37 -12.05 -9.27
C MET A 153 5.92 -12.86 -8.07
N ALA A 154 5.77 -12.17 -6.94
CA ALA A 154 5.05 -12.66 -5.79
C ALA A 154 3.75 -11.87 -5.64
N VAL A 155 2.63 -12.57 -5.44
CA VAL A 155 1.35 -11.91 -5.20
C VAL A 155 0.97 -12.08 -3.73
N ALA A 156 0.60 -10.98 -3.07
CA ALA A 156 0.14 -10.98 -1.69
C ALA A 156 -1.12 -10.13 -1.52
N LYS A 157 -1.96 -10.49 -0.54
CA LYS A 157 -3.03 -9.60 -0.07
C LYS A 157 -2.48 -8.62 0.95
N LEU A 158 -2.87 -7.36 0.82
CA LEU A 158 -2.51 -6.30 1.75
C LEU A 158 -3.79 -5.63 2.26
N ASN A 159 -3.80 -5.28 3.55
CA ASN A 159 -4.82 -4.39 4.07
C ASN A 159 -4.59 -2.99 3.49
N SER A 160 -5.63 -2.39 2.93
CA SER A 160 -5.57 -1.08 2.30
C SER A 160 -6.93 -0.41 2.35
N ASP A 161 -6.93 0.90 2.60
CA ASP A 161 -8.10 1.78 2.52
C ASP A 161 -8.25 2.45 1.15
N THR A 162 -7.41 2.09 0.17
CA THR A 162 -7.45 2.64 -1.19
C THR A 162 -8.78 2.32 -1.89
N ASP A 163 -9.45 1.26 -1.47
CA ASP A 163 -10.82 0.93 -1.86
C ASP A 163 -11.72 0.68 -0.63
N HIS A 164 -13.00 0.42 -0.88
CA HIS A 164 -13.99 0.14 0.15
C HIS A 164 -13.97 -1.31 0.66
N THR A 165 -13.09 -2.17 0.14
CA THR A 165 -12.99 -3.58 0.50
C THR A 165 -12.05 -3.81 1.68
N GLY A 166 -11.17 -2.86 1.97
CA GLY A 166 -10.18 -2.96 3.04
C GLY A 166 -8.98 -3.82 2.69
N GLN A 167 -8.95 -4.45 1.51
CA GLN A 167 -7.88 -5.34 1.07
C GLN A 167 -7.63 -5.24 -0.44
N LEU A 168 -6.38 -5.28 -0.86
CA LEU A 168 -6.01 -5.35 -2.29
C LEU A 168 -5.01 -6.48 -2.57
N ASN A 169 -4.90 -6.85 -3.83
CA ASN A 169 -3.84 -7.75 -4.31
C ASN A 169 -2.66 -6.93 -4.79
N GLU A 170 -1.48 -7.21 -4.29
CA GLU A 170 -0.23 -6.65 -4.76
C GLU A 170 0.63 -7.71 -5.44
N ALA A 171 1.09 -7.42 -6.66
CA ALA A 171 2.19 -8.12 -7.30
C ALA A 171 3.50 -7.37 -7.05
N ALA A 172 4.45 -8.02 -6.36
CA ALA A 172 5.82 -7.57 -6.24
C ALA A 172 6.66 -8.17 -7.38
N ILE A 173 7.11 -7.31 -8.30
CA ILE A 173 7.78 -7.71 -9.54
C ILE A 173 9.27 -7.43 -9.40
N GLU A 174 10.10 -8.47 -9.41
CA GLU A 174 11.56 -8.28 -9.35
C GLU A 174 12.09 -7.86 -10.72
N LEU A 175 12.81 -6.74 -10.76
CA LEU A 175 13.45 -6.27 -11.97
C LEU A 175 14.83 -6.93 -12.16
N PRO A 176 15.17 -7.36 -13.39
CA PRO A 176 16.51 -7.91 -13.66
C PRO A 176 17.62 -6.87 -13.53
N THR A 177 17.28 -5.58 -13.61
CA THR A 177 18.16 -4.45 -13.34
C THR A 177 17.34 -3.41 -12.61
N PRO A 178 17.77 -2.95 -11.42
CA PRO A 178 17.04 -1.94 -10.66
C PRO A 178 16.80 -0.67 -11.47
N LEU A 179 15.60 -0.12 -11.38
CA LEU A 179 15.20 1.09 -12.08
C LEU A 179 15.81 2.31 -11.38
N ALA A 180 16.75 2.99 -12.05
CA ALA A 180 17.42 4.15 -11.49
C ALA A 180 16.44 5.33 -11.26
N PRO A 181 16.75 6.25 -10.33
CA PRO A 181 15.97 7.47 -10.14
C PRO A 181 15.77 8.23 -11.45
N LYS A 182 14.54 8.68 -11.69
CA LYS A 182 14.04 9.39 -12.87
C LYS A 182 14.12 8.62 -14.19
N SER A 183 14.46 7.33 -14.17
CA SER A 183 14.40 6.44 -15.34
C SER A 183 13.01 5.84 -15.51
N THR A 184 12.69 5.51 -16.76
CA THR A 184 11.55 4.68 -17.19
C THR A 184 12.02 3.29 -17.59
#